data_AF-A0A8I2J183-F1
#
_entry.id   AF-A0A8I2J183-F1
#
_cell.length_a   1.000
_cell.length_b   1.000
_cell.length_c   1.000
_cell.angle_alpha   90.00
_cell.angle_beta   90.00
_cell.angle_gamma   90.00
#
_symmetry.space_group_name_H-M   'P 1'
#
loop_
_entity.id
_entity.type
_entity.pdbx_description
1 polymer ?
#
loop_
_entity_poly.entity_id
_entity_poly.type
_entity_poly.pdbx_seq_one_letter_code
_entity_poly.pdbx_strand_id
1 'polypeptide(L)'
;MHQHQLNAWYRVTDGRVVPLNEEARASVGAGGTGLARYQRLVHQRYADKLPGSRYDERGYAGGYGSRTDRTRVAADADAAGSGSPGNGPVAAGAGALAVAGVAGAVGGLVVRRRRLARE
;
A
#
# COMPACT_ATOMS: atom_id res chain seq x y z
N MET A 1 -10.95 -8.82 0.78
CA MET A 1 -10.37 -7.46 0.88
C MET A 1 -10.32 -6.87 -0.53
N HIS A 2 -11.14 -5.87 -0.86
CA HIS A 2 -11.09 -5.20 -2.16
C HIS A 2 -10.24 -3.94 -2.02
N GLN A 3 -9.06 -3.89 -2.65
CA GLN A 3 -8.29 -2.66 -2.75
C GLN A 3 -8.94 -1.78 -3.83
N HIS A 4 -9.28 -0.54 -3.47
CA HIS A 4 -10.01 0.37 -4.35
C HIS A 4 -9.09 0.92 -5.44
N GLN A 5 -8.97 0.22 -6.57
CA GLN A 5 -8.28 0.73 -7.75
C GLN A 5 -9.18 1.73 -8.48
N LEU A 6 -8.66 2.94 -8.71
CA LEU A 6 -9.41 3.99 -9.42
C LEU A 6 -9.54 3.70 -10.92
N ASN A 7 -8.70 2.82 -11.48
CA ASN A 7 -8.70 2.41 -12.89
C ASN A 7 -8.81 3.59 -13.88
N ALA A 8 -8.25 4.76 -13.57
CA ALA A 8 -8.40 5.97 -14.38
C ALA A 8 -7.10 6.33 -15.11
N TRP A 9 -7.17 6.45 -16.43
CA TRP A 9 -6.03 6.74 -17.30
C TRP A 9 -6.18 8.12 -17.95
N TYR A 10 -5.09 8.89 -17.96
CA TYR A 10 -5.07 10.26 -18.47
C TYR A 10 -3.87 10.47 -19.40
N ARG A 11 -4.01 11.40 -20.36
CA ARG A 11 -2.90 11.99 -21.10
C ARG A 11 -2.75 13.45 -20.69
N VAL A 12 -1.52 13.90 -20.45
CA VAL A 12 -1.21 15.32 -20.24
C VAL A 12 -0.63 15.88 -21.53
N THR A 13 -1.29 16.88 -22.11
CA THR A 13 -0.85 17.55 -23.34
C THR A 13 -1.33 19.00 -23.31
N ASP A 14 -0.50 19.93 -23.78
CA ASP A 14 -0.86 21.35 -23.96
C ASP A 14 -1.46 22.01 -22.70
N GLY A 15 -0.92 21.68 -21.53
CA GLY A 15 -1.41 22.18 -20.24
C GLY A 15 -2.80 21.66 -19.84
N ARG A 16 -3.29 20.59 -20.48
CA ARG A 16 -4.57 19.94 -20.19
C ARG A 16 -4.37 18.47 -19.78
N VAL A 17 -5.33 17.98 -19.01
CA VAL A 17 -5.47 16.58 -18.59
C VAL A 17 -6.67 16.02 -19.35
N VAL A 18 -6.40 15.12 -20.29
CA VAL A 18 -7.39 14.50 -21.18
C VAL A 18 -7.69 13.09 -20.69
N PRO A 19 -8.96 12.72 -20.43
CA PRO A 19 -9.31 11.37 -19.99
C PRO A 19 -9.20 10.37 -21.14
N LEU A 20 -8.73 9.15 -20.82
CA LEU A 20 -8.56 8.08 -21.81
C LEU A 20 -9.60 6.95 -21.66
N ASN A 21 -10.35 6.94 -20.56
CA ASN A 21 -11.39 5.95 -20.26
C ASN A 21 -12.51 6.52 -19.39
N GLU A 22 -13.56 5.72 -19.13
CA GLU A 22 -14.77 6.18 -18.44
C GLU A 22 -14.50 6.67 -17.02
N GLU A 23 -13.64 5.98 -16.28
CA GLU A 23 -13.26 6.34 -14.92
C GLU A 23 -12.57 7.71 -14.86
N ALA A 24 -11.73 8.00 -15.86
CA ALA A 24 -11.12 9.32 -16.00
C ALA A 24 -12.15 10.38 -16.39
N ARG A 25 -13.11 10.07 -17.29
CA ARG A 25 -14.19 11.00 -17.66
C ARG A 25 -15.11 11.31 -16.47
N ALA A 26 -15.41 10.33 -15.62
CA ALA A 26 -16.15 10.54 -14.39
C ALA A 26 -15.42 11.49 -13.43
N SER A 27 -14.08 11.53 -13.47
CA SER A 27 -13.27 12.36 -12.59
C SER A 27 -13.10 13.81 -13.06
N VAL A 28 -12.86 14.02 -14.37
CA VAL A 28 -12.51 15.35 -14.93
C VAL A 28 -13.47 15.87 -16.01
N GLY A 29 -14.50 15.10 -16.35
CA GLY A 29 -15.43 15.39 -17.44
C GLY A 29 -14.93 14.93 -18.82
N ALA A 30 -15.84 14.72 -19.77
CA ALA A 30 -15.51 14.22 -21.11
C ALA A 30 -14.52 15.11 -21.88
N GLY A 31 -14.58 16.43 -21.69
CA GLY A 31 -13.66 17.39 -22.32
C GLY A 31 -12.30 17.52 -21.63
N GLY A 32 -12.07 16.79 -20.54
CA GLY A 32 -10.88 16.97 -19.70
C GLY A 32 -10.89 18.27 -18.91
N THR A 33 -9.74 18.60 -18.33
CA THR A 33 -9.59 19.82 -17.53
C THR A 33 -8.19 20.42 -17.67
N GLY A 34 -8.02 21.71 -17.35
CA GLY A 34 -6.69 22.33 -17.33
C GLY A 34 -5.83 21.75 -16.20
N LEU A 35 -4.52 21.64 -16.41
CA LEU A 35 -3.59 21.02 -15.45
C LEU A 35 -3.64 21.69 -14.07
N ALA A 36 -3.67 23.02 -14.01
CA ALA A 36 -3.78 23.74 -12.74
C ALA A 36 -5.10 23.44 -12.01
N ARG A 37 -6.20 23.27 -12.74
CA ARG A 37 -7.50 22.88 -12.16
C ARG A 37 -7.45 21.44 -11.67
N TYR A 38 -6.84 20.54 -12.43
CA TYR A 38 -6.63 19.16 -12.02
C TYR A 38 -5.80 19.06 -10.73
N GLN A 39 -4.69 19.81 -10.64
CA GLN A 39 -3.86 19.86 -9.43
C GLN A 39 -4.66 20.31 -8.20
N ARG A 40 -5.48 21.36 -8.34
CA ARG A 40 -6.38 21.80 -7.26
C ARG A 40 -7.40 20.72 -6.88
N LEU A 41 -7.99 20.03 -7.85
CA LEU A 41 -8.95 18.95 -7.62
C LEU A 41 -8.31 17.78 -6.85
N VAL A 42 -7.11 17.36 -7.26
CA VAL A 42 -6.35 16.29 -6.59
C VAL A 42 -5.97 16.73 -5.18
N HIS A 43 -5.49 17.96 -5.01
CA HIS A 43 -5.16 18.48 -3.69
C HIS A 43 -6.40 18.52 -2.78
N GLN A 44 -7.55 18.99 -3.25
CA GLN A 44 -8.79 18.98 -2.47
C GLN A 44 -9.21 17.57 -2.02
N ARG A 45 -9.03 16.57 -2.89
CA ARG A 45 -9.43 15.17 -2.60
C ARG A 45 -8.45 14.43 -1.70
N TYR A 46 -7.16 14.75 -1.77
CA TYR A 46 -6.11 13.94 -1.17
C TYR A 46 -5.09 14.74 -0.35
N ALA A 47 -5.35 16.02 -0.03
CA ALA A 47 -4.46 16.81 0.81
C ALA A 47 -4.21 16.15 2.17
N ASP A 48 -5.20 15.44 2.70
CA ASP A 48 -5.09 14.67 3.94
C ASP A 48 -4.18 13.45 3.82
N LYS A 49 -3.66 13.12 2.63
CA LYS A 49 -2.73 12.02 2.33
C LYS A 49 -1.33 12.50 1.95
N LEU A 50 -1.09 13.80 1.93
CA LEU A 50 0.20 14.37 1.58
C LEU A 50 1.15 14.40 2.78
N PRO A 51 2.47 14.59 2.57
CA PRO A 51 3.42 14.82 3.66
C PRO A 51 2.97 15.97 4.58
N GLY A 52 3.13 15.79 5.89
CA GLY A 52 2.68 16.73 6.91
C GLY A 52 1.18 16.73 7.21
N SER A 53 0.41 15.83 6.59
CA SER A 53 -0.99 15.59 6.98
C SER A 53 -1.08 14.68 8.22
N ARG A 54 -2.24 14.63 8.87
CA ARG A 54 -2.48 13.65 9.96
C ARG A 54 -2.33 12.19 9.51
N TYR A 55 -2.55 11.89 8.23
CA TYR A 55 -2.33 10.55 7.69
C TYR A 55 -0.84 10.19 7.69
N ASP A 56 0.00 11.17 7.34
CA ASP A 56 1.47 11.06 7.39
C ASP A 56 1.99 11.00 8.84
N GLU A 57 1.50 11.86 9.75
CA GLU A 57 1.86 11.85 11.18
C GLU A 57 1.60 10.49 11.84
N ARG A 58 0.55 9.77 11.42
CA ARG A 58 0.23 8.42 11.89
C ARG A 58 1.04 7.32 11.20
N GLY A 59 2.00 7.67 10.35
CA GLY A 59 2.87 6.72 9.65
C GLY A 59 2.18 5.93 8.53
N TYR A 60 1.01 6.37 8.05
CA TYR A 60 0.29 5.65 7.00
C TYR A 60 0.78 5.99 5.58
N ALA A 61 1.43 7.13 5.38
CA ALA A 61 1.98 7.52 4.07
C ALA A 61 3.00 6.51 3.51
N GLY A 62 3.69 5.77 4.39
CA GLY A 62 4.62 4.69 4.01
C GLY A 62 4.03 3.28 4.06
N GLY A 63 2.74 3.12 4.38
CA GLY A 63 2.07 1.81 4.41
C GLY A 63 2.29 0.96 5.67
N TYR A 64 3.04 1.43 6.68
CA TYR A 64 3.37 0.63 7.87
C TYR A 64 2.59 0.99 9.14
N GLY A 65 1.87 2.11 9.14
CA GLY A 65 1.22 2.66 10.32
C GLY A 65 2.20 2.95 11.47
N SER A 66 1.76 3.75 12.43
CA SER A 66 2.55 3.97 13.64
C SER A 66 2.72 2.64 14.39
N ARG A 67 3.87 2.45 15.06
CA ARG A 67 4.12 1.24 15.87
C ARG A 67 3.00 1.02 16.89
N THR A 68 2.47 2.12 17.44
CA THR A 68 1.36 2.15 18.39
C THR A 68 0.05 1.67 17.78
N ASP A 69 -0.27 2.05 16.53
CA ASP A 69 -1.46 1.52 15.84
C ASP A 69 -1.31 0.05 15.47
N ARG A 70 -0.10 -0.42 15.15
CA ARG A 70 0.18 -1.86 15.00
C ARG A 70 -0.05 -2.63 16.28
N THR A 71 0.36 -2.09 17.43
CA THR A 71 0.13 -2.70 18.74
C THR A 71 -1.36 -2.73 19.11
N ARG A 72 -2.14 -1.70 18.75
CA ARG A 72 -3.61 -1.72 18.93
C ARG A 72 -4.30 -2.74 18.04
N VAL A 73 -3.97 -2.78 16.75
CA VAL A 73 -4.53 -3.81 15.84
C VAL A 73 -4.18 -5.23 16.32
N ALA A 74 -2.98 -5.44 16.86
CA ALA A 74 -2.61 -6.71 17.48
C ALA A 74 -3.45 -7.00 18.74
N ALA A 75 -3.60 -6.03 19.65
CA ALA A 75 -4.41 -6.18 20.86
C ALA A 75 -5.91 -6.40 20.56
N ASP A 76 -6.46 -5.75 19.53
CA ASP A 76 -7.84 -5.96 19.09
C ASP A 76 -8.02 -7.34 18.43
N ALA A 77 -7.00 -7.86 17.75
CA ALA A 77 -6.98 -9.23 17.23
C ALA A 77 -6.89 -10.28 18.36
N ASP A 78 -6.09 -10.02 19.40
CA ASP A 78 -6.00 -10.85 20.60
C ASP A 78 -7.31 -10.81 21.43
N ALA A 79 -7.98 -9.65 21.49
CA ALA A 79 -9.28 -9.50 22.15
C ALA A 79 -10.41 -10.19 21.37
N ALA A 80 -10.39 -10.17 20.04
CA ALA A 80 -11.31 -10.92 19.20
C ALA A 80 -11.09 -12.44 19.25
N GLY A 81 -9.90 -12.90 19.65
CA GLY A 81 -9.57 -14.30 19.92
C GLY A 81 -9.85 -14.75 21.36
N SER A 82 -10.13 -13.82 22.28
CA SER A 82 -10.33 -14.10 23.70
C SER A 82 -11.80 -14.39 24.03
N GLY A 83 -12.40 -15.31 23.28
CA GLY A 83 -13.60 -16.03 23.72
C GLY A 83 -13.17 -17.15 24.68
N SER A 84 -13.11 -16.84 25.98
CA SER A 84 -13.13 -17.75 27.15
C SER A 84 -12.58 -19.19 26.95
N PRO A 85 -11.41 -19.55 27.49
CA PRO A 85 -11.06 -20.96 27.64
C PRO A 85 -11.94 -21.55 28.76
N GLY A 86 -13.12 -22.03 28.38
CA GLY A 86 -13.89 -22.95 29.20
C GLY A 86 -13.07 -24.22 29.41
N ASN A 87 -12.76 -24.51 30.67
CA ASN A 87 -12.04 -25.70 31.13
C ASN A 87 -12.53 -26.97 30.43
N GLY A 88 -11.71 -27.56 29.57
CA GLY A 88 -11.95 -28.87 28.98
C GLY A 88 -10.63 -29.50 28.52
N PRO A 89 -10.22 -30.68 29.03
CA PRO A 89 -9.03 -31.35 28.55
C PRO A 89 -9.39 -32.13 27.29
N VAL A 90 -8.89 -31.74 26.13
CA VAL A 90 -8.95 -32.58 24.93
C VAL A 90 -7.68 -32.52 24.09
N ALA A 91 -6.96 -33.64 24.16
CA ALA A 91 -6.31 -34.38 23.08
C ALA A 91 -5.33 -33.68 22.13
N ALA A 92 -4.08 -34.11 22.31
CA ALA A 92 -2.98 -34.23 21.34
C ALA A 92 -3.35 -34.17 19.84
N GLY A 93 -2.66 -33.29 19.13
CA GLY A 93 -2.48 -33.35 17.68
C GLY A 93 -1.00 -33.08 17.37
N ALA A 94 -0.26 -34.14 17.05
CA ALA A 94 1.14 -34.07 16.67
C ALA A 94 1.33 -33.32 15.34
N GLY A 95 2.22 -32.33 15.33
CA GLY A 95 2.66 -31.63 14.14
C GLY A 95 4.09 -31.14 14.34
N ALA A 96 5.05 -32.03 14.08
CA ALA A 96 6.47 -31.77 14.25
C ALA A 96 6.95 -30.64 13.32
N LEU A 97 7.60 -29.62 13.88
CA LEU A 97 8.57 -28.80 13.17
C LEU A 97 9.86 -28.79 13.97
N ALA A 98 10.80 -29.63 13.51
CA ALA A 98 12.15 -29.70 14.01
C ALA A 98 12.85 -28.34 13.78
N VAL A 99 13.42 -27.80 14.86
CA VAL A 99 14.33 -26.65 14.83
C VAL A 99 15.74 -27.17 14.65
N ALA A 100 16.31 -26.99 13.45
CA ALA A 100 17.76 -27.00 13.17
C ALA A 100 17.97 -26.53 11.71
N GLY A 101 18.84 -25.59 11.36
CA GLY A 101 19.88 -24.93 12.12
C GLY A 101 20.32 -23.61 11.49
N VAL A 102 21.18 -22.94 12.23
CA VAL A 102 21.89 -21.70 11.91
C VAL A 102 23.01 -22.00 10.91
N ALA A 103 23.15 -21.19 9.85
CA ALA A 103 24.41 -20.63 9.30
C ALA A 103 24.39 -20.43 7.77
N GLY A 104 24.75 -19.23 7.30
CA GLY A 104 25.47 -19.07 6.02
C GLY A 104 25.01 -17.96 5.07
N ALA A 105 25.73 -16.83 5.10
CA ALA A 105 26.09 -15.92 3.98
C ALA A 105 24.97 -15.29 3.12
N VAL A 106 24.71 -13.98 3.19
CA VAL A 106 25.50 -12.88 2.58
C VAL A 106 25.78 -13.07 1.08
N GLY A 107 25.18 -12.21 0.26
CA GLY A 107 25.79 -11.72 -0.98
C GLY A 107 25.31 -12.39 -2.27
N GLY A 108 24.61 -11.63 -3.11
CA GLY A 108 24.27 -12.11 -4.46
C GLY A 108 23.55 -11.18 -5.42
N LEU A 109 23.52 -9.86 -5.19
CA LEU A 109 23.12 -8.92 -6.24
C LEU A 109 24.26 -8.82 -7.28
N VAL A 110 24.12 -9.47 -8.43
CA VAL A 110 24.99 -9.20 -9.60
C VAL A 110 24.14 -8.98 -10.84
N VAL A 111 23.54 -7.78 -10.94
CA VAL A 111 23.11 -7.22 -12.22
C VAL A 111 24.33 -6.52 -12.83
N ARG A 112 25.10 -7.23 -13.65
CA ARG A 112 26.18 -6.65 -14.43
C ARG A 112 25.58 -5.94 -15.65
N ARG A 113 25.46 -4.62 -15.54
CA ARG A 113 25.13 -3.68 -16.63
C ARG A 113 26.34 -3.44 -17.55
N ARG A 114 26.05 -3.31 -18.86
CA ARG A 114 26.82 -2.68 -19.98
C ARG A 114 27.94 -3.56 -20.61
N ARG A 115 28.08 -3.64 -21.94
CA ARG A 115 27.97 -2.60 -22.99
C ARG A 115 27.45 -3.17 -24.32
N LEU A 116 26.49 -2.49 -24.93
CA LEU A 116 26.38 -2.38 -26.38
C LEU A 116 26.81 -0.94 -26.72
N ALA A 117 28.00 -0.81 -27.28
CA ALA A 117 28.48 0.34 -28.03
C ALA A 117 29.88 -0.01 -28.56
N ARG A 118 29.92 -0.54 -29.78
CA ARG A 118 31.01 -0.36 -30.73
C ARG A 118 30.34 -0.23 -32.10
N GLU A 119 30.22 1.01 -32.53
CA GLU A 119 30.37 1.37 -33.94
C GLU A 119 31.83 1.12 -34.34
#